data_AF-A0A957V6F1-F1
#
_entry.id   AF-A0A957V6F1-F1
#
_cell.length_a   1.000
_cell.length_b   1.000
_cell.length_c   1.000
_cell.angle_alpha   90.00
_cell.angle_beta   90.00
_cell.angle_gamma   90.00
#
_symmetry.space_group_name_H-M   'P 1'
#
loop_
_entity.id
_entity.type
_entity.pdbx_description
1 polymer ?
#
loop_
_entity_poly.entity_id
_entity_poly.type
_entity_poly.pdbx_seq_one_letter_code
_entity_poly.pdbx_strand_id
1 'polypeptide(L)'
;DDTEELVYVLLGEHAAVKSHGSWMTADRRDNELLGDPNGLFDLPAMAGLASGEAVGEEEILGILTTHYRTDDPAQFAAIAGDAMGDNLVSVSLDGWVAPEGYVVRYVLAAETRDGTATDAAGNLVPVTSQQITIDYTLTEANGAV
;
A
#
# COMPACT_ATOMS: atom_id res chain seq x y z
N ASP A 1 14.83 -7.49 -19.32
CA ASP A 1 14.36 -7.15 -17.98
C ASP A 1 13.16 -6.26 -18.13
N ASP A 2 11.99 -6.89 -18.01
CA ASP A 2 10.73 -6.20 -18.07
C ASP A 2 10.35 -5.88 -16.61
N THR A 3 10.53 -4.62 -16.22
CA THR A 3 10.16 -4.06 -14.92
C THR A 3 8.88 -3.25 -15.07
N GLU A 4 7.88 -3.53 -14.23
CA GLU A 4 6.63 -2.76 -14.18
C GLU A 4 6.56 -1.90 -12.90
N GLU A 5 6.14 -0.64 -13.06
CA GLU A 5 5.82 0.28 -11.96
C GLU A 5 4.30 0.30 -11.75
N LEU A 6 3.87 -0.11 -10.55
CA LEU A 6 2.48 0.03 -10.12
C LEU A 6 2.39 1.10 -9.03
N VAL A 7 1.58 2.13 -9.27
CA VAL A 7 1.32 3.21 -8.30
C VAL A 7 -0.14 3.20 -7.88
N TYR A 8 -0.38 3.17 -6.58
CA TYR A 8 -1.70 3.19 -5.98
C TYR A 8 -1.89 4.45 -5.14
N VAL A 9 -2.97 5.17 -5.42
CA VAL A 9 -3.41 6.32 -4.62
C VAL A 9 -4.83 6.03 -4.13
N LEU A 10 -5.00 6.01 -2.82
CA LEU A 10 -6.27 5.67 -2.19
C LEU A 10 -6.95 6.92 -1.63
N LEU A 11 -8.23 7.09 -1.96
CA LEU A 11 -9.05 8.24 -1.59
C LEU A 11 -10.43 7.77 -1.12
N GLY A 12 -10.54 7.44 0.18
CA GLY A 12 -11.78 6.90 0.75
C GLY A 12 -12.18 5.55 0.12
N GLU A 13 -13.36 5.48 -0.50
CA GLU A 13 -13.88 4.27 -1.15
C GLU A 13 -13.33 4.04 -2.58
N HIS A 14 -12.55 4.98 -3.12
CA HIS A 14 -12.01 4.90 -4.47
C HIS A 14 -10.50 4.69 -4.49
N ALA A 15 -10.02 4.02 -5.54
CA ALA A 15 -8.59 3.86 -5.83
C ALA A 15 -8.26 4.40 -7.23
N ALA A 16 -7.15 5.12 -7.33
CA ALA A 16 -6.50 5.41 -8.60
C ALA A 16 -5.25 4.54 -8.73
N VAL A 17 -5.13 3.84 -9.86
CA VAL A 17 -4.03 2.94 -10.17
C VAL A 17 -3.33 3.42 -11.42
N LYS A 18 -2.00 3.48 -11.38
CA LYS A 18 -1.16 3.67 -12.56
C LYS A 18 -0.49 2.33 -12.88
N SER A 19 -0.71 1.86 -14.11
CA SER A 19 0.00 0.71 -14.69
C SER A 19 0.31 1.02 -16.15
N HIS A 20 1.48 0.59 -16.64
CA HIS A 20 2.00 0.90 -17.97
C HIS A 20 1.92 2.39 -18.33
N GLY A 21 2.18 3.26 -17.34
CA GLY A 21 2.14 4.71 -17.51
C GLY A 21 0.74 5.32 -17.63
N SER A 22 -0.32 4.51 -17.59
CA SER A 22 -1.72 4.95 -17.73
C SER A 22 -2.45 4.88 -16.40
N TRP A 23 -3.26 5.91 -16.11
CA TRP A 23 -4.09 5.98 -14.92
C TRP A 23 -5.48 5.40 -15.17
N MET A 24 -5.99 4.68 -14.18
CA MET A 24 -7.36 4.20 -14.12
C MET A 24 -7.93 4.37 -12.71
N THR A 25 -9.24 4.53 -12.62
CA THR A 25 -9.97 4.66 -11.34
C THR A 25 -10.93 3.49 -11.19
N ALA A 26 -10.98 2.89 -10.01
CA ALA A 26 -11.91 1.82 -9.69
C ALA A 26 -12.51 2.02 -8.29
N ASP A 27 -13.66 1.40 -8.05
CA ASP A 27 -14.09 1.14 -6.68
C ASP A 27 -13.05 0.23 -6.01
N ARG A 28 -12.70 0.54 -4.76
CA ARG A 28 -11.71 -0.23 -4.01
C ARG A 28 -12.08 -1.72 -3.95
N ARG A 29 -13.37 -2.06 -3.88
CA ARG A 29 -13.84 -3.45 -3.74
C ARG A 29 -13.84 -4.24 -5.06
N ASP A 30 -13.86 -3.55 -6.19
CA ASP A 30 -14.08 -4.15 -7.51
C ASP A 30 -12.81 -4.21 -8.37
N ASN A 31 -11.64 -3.88 -7.81
CA ASN A 31 -10.40 -3.76 -8.59
C ASN A 31 -9.73 -5.11 -8.88
N GLU A 32 -10.21 -5.83 -9.90
CA GLU A 32 -9.71 -7.17 -10.29
C GLU A 32 -8.27 -7.23 -10.82
N LEU A 33 -7.63 -6.08 -11.15
CA LEU A 33 -6.25 -6.01 -11.67
C LEU A 33 -5.19 -6.59 -10.71
N LEU A 34 -5.61 -6.93 -9.51
CA LEU A 34 -4.77 -7.19 -8.35
C LEU A 34 -4.85 -8.61 -7.81
N GLY A 35 -5.75 -9.48 -8.27
CA GLY A 35 -5.90 -10.82 -7.67
C GLY A 35 -6.15 -10.73 -6.15
N ASP A 36 -7.38 -10.38 -5.76
CA ASP A 36 -7.76 -9.98 -4.40
C ASP A 36 -6.92 -8.83 -3.82
N PRO A 37 -7.06 -7.61 -4.41
CA PRO A 37 -6.51 -6.36 -3.88
C PRO A 37 -6.75 -6.19 -2.38
N ASN A 38 -7.88 -6.68 -1.86
CA ASN A 38 -8.27 -6.46 -0.49
C ASN A 38 -7.21 -7.00 0.48
N GLY A 39 -6.48 -8.07 0.22
CA GLY A 39 -5.40 -8.51 1.14
C GLY A 39 -4.32 -7.45 1.42
N LEU A 40 -4.09 -6.54 0.48
CA LEU A 40 -3.09 -5.46 0.57
C LEU A 40 -3.72 -4.09 0.90
N PHE A 41 -5.02 -3.88 0.61
CA PHE A 41 -5.74 -2.63 0.88
C PHE A 41 -6.64 -2.70 2.13
N ASP A 42 -7.26 -3.86 2.38
CA ASP A 42 -7.66 -4.37 3.70
C ASP A 42 -6.42 -4.94 4.40
N LEU A 43 -5.46 -4.06 4.71
CA LEU A 43 -4.55 -4.18 5.86
C LEU A 43 -5.24 -3.62 7.13
N PRO A 44 -6.59 -3.68 7.29
CA PRO A 44 -7.40 -2.66 7.93
C PRO A 44 -7.45 -2.86 9.46
N ALA A 45 -6.35 -3.28 10.06
CA ALA A 45 -6.24 -3.33 11.51
C ALA A 45 -4.83 -3.06 12.04
N MET A 46 -3.78 -2.89 11.20
CA MET A 46 -2.33 -2.81 11.52
C MET A 46 -1.97 -2.68 13.02
N ALA A 47 -2.28 -3.72 13.80
CA ALA A 47 -2.08 -3.75 15.24
C ALA A 47 -0.59 -3.86 15.58
N GLY A 48 0.23 -4.17 14.56
CA GLY A 48 1.66 -4.30 14.64
C GLY A 48 2.46 -3.14 14.03
N LEU A 49 1.86 -2.09 13.44
CA LEU A 49 2.70 -1.02 12.88
C LEU A 49 3.49 -0.27 13.97
N ALA A 50 2.89 -0.16 15.17
CA ALA A 50 3.56 0.32 16.37
C ALA A 50 4.70 -0.61 16.87
N SER A 51 4.87 -1.80 16.28
CA SER A 51 6.05 -2.66 16.51
C SER A 51 7.27 -2.26 15.67
N GLY A 52 7.09 -1.39 14.68
CA GLY A 52 8.14 -0.73 13.91
C GLY A 52 9.03 0.18 14.77
N GLU A 53 10.09 0.69 14.17
CA GLU A 53 10.88 1.75 14.81
C GLU A 53 10.05 3.03 14.87
N ALA A 54 9.90 3.61 16.05
CA ALA A 54 9.29 4.93 16.21
C ALA A 54 10.30 6.02 15.79
N VAL A 55 9.99 6.72 14.71
CA VAL A 55 10.86 7.73 14.10
C VAL A 55 10.61 9.11 14.73
N GLY A 56 9.37 9.38 15.14
CA GLY A 56 9.00 10.64 15.78
C GLY A 56 7.50 10.89 15.82
N GLU A 57 7.11 12.06 16.31
CA GLU A 57 5.73 12.54 16.27
C GLU A 57 5.56 13.54 15.12
N GLU A 58 4.47 13.41 14.37
CA GLU A 58 4.13 14.26 13.23
C GLU A 58 2.63 14.55 13.19
N GLU A 59 2.26 15.75 12.73
CA GLU A 59 0.85 16.10 12.55
C GLU A 59 0.42 15.83 11.11
N ILE A 60 -0.57 14.95 10.94
CA ILE A 60 -1.14 14.60 9.64
C ILE A 60 -2.62 14.96 9.67
N LEU A 61 -3.04 15.87 8.78
CA LEU A 61 -4.43 16.34 8.67
C LEU A 61 -5.01 16.84 10.02
N GLY A 62 -4.20 17.51 10.84
CA GLY A 62 -4.62 18.02 12.15
C GLY A 62 -4.63 16.98 13.27
N ILE A 63 -4.26 15.74 12.99
CA ILE A 63 -4.15 14.64 13.97
C ILE A 63 -2.67 14.50 14.33
N LEU A 64 -2.34 14.63 15.61
CA LEU A 64 -1.00 14.26 16.10
C LEU A 64 -0.84 12.75 15.98
N THR A 65 0.23 12.29 15.34
CA THR A 65 0.49 10.87 15.08
C THR A 65 1.92 10.50 15.47
N THR A 66 2.14 9.23 15.77
CA THR A 66 3.49 8.66 15.85
C THR A 66 3.84 8.03 14.51
N HIS A 67 4.96 8.45 13.93
CA HIS A 67 5.54 7.88 12.71
C HIS A 67 6.36 6.64 13.07
N TYR A 68 6.04 5.53 12.42
CA TYR A 68 6.76 4.28 12.48
C TYR A 68 7.32 3.92 11.12
N ARG A 69 8.50 3.29 11.12
CA ARG A 69 9.14 2.80 9.91
C ARG A 69 9.59 1.35 10.07
N THR A 70 9.50 0.61 8.97
CA THR A 70 10.18 -0.68 8.80
C THR A 70 10.70 -0.83 7.38
N ASP A 71 11.93 -1.30 7.25
CA ASP A 71 12.56 -1.74 6.01
C ASP A 71 12.99 -3.22 6.08
N ASP A 72 12.64 -3.91 7.17
CA ASP A 72 12.91 -5.33 7.38
C ASP A 72 11.76 -6.17 6.78
N PRO A 73 12.02 -7.00 5.75
CA PRO A 73 11.02 -7.89 5.17
C PRO A 73 10.34 -8.82 6.20
N ALA A 74 11.07 -9.28 7.23
CA ALA A 74 10.49 -10.16 8.24
C ALA A 74 9.51 -9.42 9.15
N GLN A 75 9.83 -8.20 9.53
CA GLN A 75 8.94 -7.33 10.29
C GLN A 75 7.73 -6.91 9.46
N PHE A 76 7.93 -6.58 8.18
CA PHE A 76 6.84 -6.30 7.26
C PHE A 76 5.90 -7.51 7.12
N ALA A 77 6.41 -8.72 6.94
CA ALA A 77 5.59 -9.93 6.87
C ALA A 77 4.79 -10.17 8.18
N ALA A 78 5.34 -9.81 9.34
CA ALA A 78 4.61 -9.86 10.61
C ALA A 78 3.47 -8.83 10.70
N ILE A 79 3.61 -7.68 10.03
CA ILE A 79 2.63 -6.58 10.01
C ILE A 79 1.54 -6.84 8.96
N ALA A 80 1.95 -7.17 7.74
CA ALA A 80 1.09 -7.30 6.56
C ALA A 80 0.54 -8.73 6.37
N GLY A 81 1.04 -9.71 7.12
CA GLY A 81 0.81 -11.12 6.84
C GLY A 81 1.53 -11.56 5.56
N ASP A 82 1.09 -12.69 4.99
CA ASP A 82 1.66 -13.28 3.78
C ASP A 82 1.27 -12.52 2.48
N ALA A 83 0.96 -11.22 2.59
CA ALA A 83 0.38 -10.42 1.50
C ALA A 83 1.28 -10.29 0.27
N MET A 84 2.60 -10.45 0.43
CA MET A 84 3.58 -10.39 -0.68
C MET A 84 4.30 -11.72 -0.96
N GLY A 85 4.03 -12.76 -0.16
CA GLY A 85 4.62 -14.08 -0.31
C GLY A 85 6.16 -14.14 -0.18
N ASP A 86 6.73 -15.28 -0.54
CA ASP A 86 8.17 -15.56 -0.49
C ASP A 86 9.01 -14.78 -1.53
N ASN A 87 8.35 -14.03 -2.43
CA ASN A 87 8.98 -13.35 -3.55
C ASN A 87 9.39 -11.89 -3.25
N LEU A 88 9.18 -11.43 -2.01
CA LEU A 88 9.56 -10.09 -1.56
C LEU A 88 11.09 -9.92 -1.56
N VAL A 89 11.58 -8.98 -2.37
CA VAL A 89 13.01 -8.65 -2.49
C VAL A 89 13.39 -7.54 -1.53
N SER A 90 12.58 -6.48 -1.48
CA SER A 90 12.81 -5.33 -0.62
C SER A 90 11.50 -4.67 -0.24
N VAL A 91 11.49 -3.98 0.90
CA VAL A 91 10.34 -3.25 1.40
C VAL A 91 10.77 -1.99 2.16
N SER A 92 9.95 -0.95 2.08
CA SER A 92 9.99 0.22 2.95
C SER A 92 8.54 0.59 3.25
N LEU A 93 8.17 0.52 4.52
CA LEU A 93 6.86 0.91 5.00
C LEU A 93 7.03 2.03 6.03
N ASP A 94 6.43 3.17 5.73
CA ASP A 94 6.26 4.30 6.63
C ASP A 94 4.78 4.38 7.01
N GLY A 95 4.46 4.51 8.29
CA GLY A 95 3.08 4.66 8.72
C GLY A 95 2.90 5.55 9.94
N TRP A 96 1.80 6.29 9.95
CA TRP A 96 1.47 7.30 10.94
C TRP A 96 0.24 6.85 11.71
N VAL A 97 0.39 6.61 13.01
CA VAL A 97 -0.65 6.06 13.88
C VAL A 97 -1.12 7.14 14.86
N ALA A 98 -2.42 7.37 14.91
CA ALA A 98 -3.03 8.28 15.88
C ALA A 98 -3.02 7.68 17.30
N PRO A 99 -3.07 8.50 18.36
CA PRO A 99 -3.12 8.05 19.76
C PRO A 99 -4.27 7.07 20.03
N GLU A 100 -5.36 7.17 19.29
CA GLU A 100 -6.52 6.27 19.40
C GLU A 100 -6.29 4.89 18.75
N GLY A 101 -5.12 4.67 18.12
CA GLY A 101 -4.67 3.37 17.64
C GLY A 101 -5.03 3.04 16.18
N TYR A 102 -5.49 4.02 15.40
CA TYR A 102 -5.76 3.84 13.97
C TYR A 102 -4.67 4.46 13.09
N VAL A 103 -4.47 3.90 11.90
CA VAL A 103 -3.52 4.41 10.90
C VAL A 103 -4.13 5.60 10.16
N VAL A 104 -3.48 6.75 10.22
CA VAL A 104 -3.88 7.99 9.52
C VAL A 104 -3.31 8.02 8.11
N ARG A 105 -2.06 7.56 7.94
CA ARG A 105 -1.38 7.49 6.65
C ARG A 105 -0.44 6.29 6.63
N TYR A 106 -0.20 5.71 5.47
CA TYR A 106 0.97 4.88 5.24
C TYR A 106 1.48 5.02 3.81
N VAL A 107 2.79 4.85 3.65
CA VAL A 107 3.48 4.80 2.36
C VAL A 107 4.25 3.49 2.30
N LEU A 108 3.94 2.65 1.31
CA LEU A 108 4.62 1.39 1.06
C LEU A 108 5.36 1.48 -0.27
N ALA A 109 6.64 1.11 -0.26
CA ALA A 109 7.41 0.79 -1.45
C ALA A 109 7.93 -0.63 -1.31
N ALA A 110 7.68 -1.48 -2.30
CA ALA A 110 8.14 -2.87 -2.29
C ALA A 110 8.60 -3.31 -3.67
N GLU A 111 9.53 -4.26 -3.70
CA GLU A 111 9.94 -4.96 -4.91
C GLU A 111 9.70 -6.45 -4.74
N THR A 112 9.05 -7.08 -5.73
CA THR A 112 8.85 -8.52 -5.79
C THR A 112 9.47 -9.12 -7.05
N ARG A 113 9.89 -10.38 -6.98
CA ARG A 113 10.25 -11.19 -8.15
C ARG A 113 9.03 -11.93 -8.69
N ASP A 114 9.02 -12.13 -10.00
CA ASP A 114 8.01 -12.95 -10.68
C ASP A 114 6.57 -12.46 -10.46
N GLY A 115 6.36 -11.16 -10.64
CA GLY A 115 5.06 -10.50 -10.53
C GLY A 115 4.17 -10.70 -11.76
N THR A 116 2.98 -10.10 -11.73
CA THR A 116 2.09 -10.02 -12.91
C THR A 116 1.66 -8.59 -13.16
N ALA A 117 1.67 -8.16 -14.42
CA ALA A 117 1.28 -6.83 -14.87
C ALA A 117 0.16 -6.93 -15.91
N THR A 118 -0.59 -5.85 -16.12
CA THR A 118 -1.69 -5.84 -17.10
C THR A 118 -1.23 -5.21 -18.40
N ASP A 119 -1.12 -5.98 -19.48
CA ASP A 119 -0.72 -5.44 -20.78
C ASP A 119 -1.67 -4.35 -21.32
N ALA A 120 -1.28 -3.69 -22.41
CA ALA A 120 -2.10 -2.64 -23.04
C ALA A 120 -3.49 -3.11 -23.52
N ALA A 121 -3.73 -4.42 -23.59
CA ALA A 121 -5.01 -5.02 -23.96
C ALA A 121 -5.84 -5.47 -22.74
N GLY A 122 -5.34 -5.25 -21.52
CA GLY A 122 -6.03 -5.63 -20.29
C GLY A 122 -5.75 -7.05 -19.81
N ASN A 123 -4.75 -7.75 -20.37
CA ASN A 123 -4.43 -9.13 -19.97
C ASN A 123 -3.32 -9.17 -18.93
N LEU A 124 -3.42 -10.07 -17.96
CA LEU A 124 -2.34 -10.34 -17.01
C LEU A 124 -1.19 -11.10 -17.68
N VAL A 125 0.01 -10.53 -17.64
CA VAL A 125 1.25 -11.09 -18.16
C VAL A 125 2.32 -11.15 -17.07
N PRO A 126 3.18 -12.18 -17.03
CA PRO A 126 4.25 -12.29 -16.05
C PRO A 126 5.35 -11.25 -16.30
N VAL A 127 5.90 -10.68 -15.24
CA VAL A 127 7.04 -9.74 -15.27
C VAL A 127 8.14 -10.22 -14.32
N THR A 128 9.40 -9.98 -14.70
CA THR A 128 10.56 -10.49 -13.94
C THR A 128 10.75 -9.76 -12.61
N SER A 129 10.46 -8.45 -12.58
CA SER A 129 10.50 -7.62 -11.38
C SER A 129 9.31 -6.66 -11.40
N GLN A 130 8.71 -6.45 -10.23
CA GLN A 130 7.59 -5.56 -10.06
C GLN A 130 7.87 -4.62 -8.90
N GLN A 131 7.78 -3.31 -9.17
CA GLN A 131 7.87 -2.27 -8.16
C GLN A 131 6.47 -1.79 -7.81
N ILE A 132 6.14 -1.85 -6.52
CA ILE A 132 4.83 -1.49 -5.98
C ILE A 132 5.01 -0.28 -5.09
N THR A 133 4.28 0.80 -5.38
CA THR A 133 4.19 1.98 -4.53
C THR A 133 2.74 2.24 -4.15
N ILE A 134 2.46 2.35 -2.85
CA ILE A 134 1.13 2.66 -2.33
C ILE A 134 1.26 3.88 -1.41
N ASP A 135 0.46 4.91 -1.68
CA ASP A 135 0.23 6.01 -0.73
C ASP A 135 -1.24 5.98 -0.33
N TYR A 136 -1.47 5.73 0.95
CA TYR A 136 -2.77 5.80 1.59
C TYR A 136 -2.77 6.93 2.59
N THR A 137 -3.75 7.82 2.47
CA THR A 137 -4.03 8.82 3.49
C THR A 137 -5.51 8.78 3.80
N LEU A 138 -5.86 8.68 5.08
CA LEU A 138 -7.24 8.83 5.54
C LEU A 138 -7.68 10.27 5.29
N THR A 139 -8.40 10.51 4.21
CA THR A 139 -9.11 11.78 4.02
C THR A 139 -10.35 11.79 4.90
N GLU A 140 -10.54 12.87 5.68
CA GLU A 140 -11.83 13.12 6.32
C GLU A 140 -12.92 13.10 5.25
N ALA A 141 -13.89 12.19 5.39
CA ALA A 141 -15.11 12.20 4.61
C ALA A 141 -16.01 13.34 5.09
N ASN A 142 -15.53 14.58 5.01
CA ASN A 142 -16.39 15.75 5.17
C ASN A 142 -17.18 15.93 3.88
N GLY A 143 -18.14 15.03 3.66
CA GLY A 143 -19.38 15.41 3.00
C GLY A 143 -20.01 16.49 3.86
N ALA A 144 -19.99 17.72 3.37
CA ALA A 144 -20.71 18.82 4.00
C ALA A 144 -22.16 18.39 4.26
N VAL A 145 -22.63 18.71 5.48
CA VAL A 145 -23.95 18.47 6.06
C VAL A 145 -25.08 18.97 5.15
#